data_AF-A0AAE1W1F6-F1
#
_entry.id   AF-A0AAE1W1F6-F1
#
_cell.length_a   1.000
_cell.length_b   1.000
_cell.length_c   1.000
_cell.angle_alpha   90.00
_cell.angle_beta   90.00
_cell.angle_gamma   90.00
#
_symmetry.space_group_name_H-M   'P 1'
#
loop_
_entity.id
_entity.type
_entity.pdbx_description
1 polymer ?
#
loop_
_entity_poly.entity_id
_entity_poly.type
_entity_poly.pdbx_seq_one_letter_code
_entity_poly.pdbx_strand_id
1 'polypeptide(L)'
;MYLKKPFWSDTLNSQAEAEPQSPVLELVKSLDKQRLYREVTLALRTGLREARAEFSFLRIRGLRSILKFLRSVAESDVTINLFCHSQSIPELQVVPVLFQHSLKEDVLLHPESTILAHQHKAITVLMNILSTRGVLEQGACLDALIAIMLDSSSNQMDFEACNGIEEVALLIRDKQVEENLRLKCGEFLLLLIGHVNGRETPPMMTIHEDVRRFLGEKSASLIWAASQFGSTLDPEQRLTALHIQARRVLESIDLY
;
A
#
# COMPACT_ATOMS: atom_id res chain seq x y z
N MET A 1 -12.88 14.12 22.15
CA MET A 1 -13.91 13.20 22.68
C MET A 1 -13.22 11.90 23.06
N TYR A 2 -13.22 11.53 24.33
CA TYR A 2 -12.71 10.23 24.80
C TYR A 2 -13.60 9.12 24.24
N LEU A 3 -13.09 8.34 23.28
CA LEU A 3 -13.78 7.15 22.81
C LEU A 3 -13.79 6.13 23.95
N LYS A 4 -15.00 5.85 24.46
CA LYS A 4 -15.28 4.80 25.44
C LYS A 4 -14.67 3.49 24.92
N LYS A 5 -14.03 2.72 25.81
CA LYS A 5 -13.49 1.40 25.46
C LYS A 5 -14.60 0.55 24.82
N PRO A 6 -14.31 -0.14 23.70
CA PRO A 6 -15.31 -0.93 23.02
C PRO A 6 -15.73 -2.11 23.91
N PHE A 7 -17.02 -2.49 23.84
CA PHE A 7 -17.61 -3.44 24.79
C PHE A 7 -16.88 -4.79 24.80
N TRP A 8 -16.34 -5.22 23.67
CA TRP A 8 -15.58 -6.46 23.51
C TRP A 8 -14.20 -6.49 24.19
N SER A 9 -13.67 -5.36 24.69
CA SER A 9 -12.39 -5.38 25.42
C SER A 9 -12.52 -5.87 26.86
N ASP A 10 -13.73 -5.85 27.42
CA ASP A 10 -13.97 -6.11 28.85
C ASP A 10 -14.77 -7.40 29.11
N THR A 11 -15.38 -7.99 28.08
CA THR A 11 -16.17 -9.22 28.22
C THR A 11 -15.50 -10.35 27.46
N LEU A 12 -14.81 -11.23 28.19
CA LEU A 12 -14.82 -12.70 28.00
C LEU A 12 -13.91 -13.46 29.01
N ASN A 13 -13.75 -12.95 30.24
CA ASN A 13 -13.10 -13.69 31.33
C ASN A 13 -14.07 -14.46 32.24
N SER A 14 -15.22 -14.89 31.70
CA SER A 14 -16.20 -15.65 32.46
C SER A 14 -16.41 -17.02 31.82
N GLN A 15 -15.48 -17.94 32.08
CA GLN A 15 -15.69 -19.35 31.82
C GLN A 15 -16.71 -19.91 32.84
N ALA A 16 -17.83 -20.39 32.29
CA ALA A 16 -18.65 -21.53 32.69
C ALA A 16 -18.92 -21.79 34.18
N GLU A 17 -20.16 -21.51 34.61
CA GLU A 17 -20.90 -22.39 35.53
C GLU A 17 -22.33 -22.58 35.00
N ALA A 18 -22.79 -23.83 35.03
CA ALA A 18 -24.07 -24.27 34.49
C ALA A 18 -25.21 -23.91 35.45
N GLU A 19 -26.09 -22.98 35.04
CA GLU A 19 -27.31 -22.65 35.77
C GLU A 19 -28.48 -22.29 34.80
N PRO A 20 -29.74 -22.42 35.24
CA PRO A 20 -30.87 -22.79 34.38
C PRO A 20 -31.26 -21.70 33.37
N GLN A 21 -31.79 -22.15 32.22
CA GLN A 21 -32.24 -21.33 31.10
C GLN A 21 -33.43 -20.44 31.51
N SER A 22 -33.15 -19.30 32.13
CA SER A 22 -34.14 -18.23 32.35
C SER A 22 -34.43 -17.52 31.02
N PRO A 23 -35.71 -17.33 30.62
CA PRO A 23 -36.06 -16.58 29.41
C PRO A 23 -35.50 -15.15 29.39
N VAL A 24 -35.33 -14.56 30.58
CA VAL A 24 -34.69 -13.25 30.74
C VAL A 24 -33.20 -13.32 30.43
N LEU A 25 -32.52 -14.40 30.84
CA LEU A 25 -31.11 -14.63 30.54
C LEU A 25 -30.89 -14.85 29.04
N GLU A 26 -31.81 -15.54 28.35
CA GLU A 26 -31.77 -15.68 26.89
C GLU A 26 -32.01 -14.36 26.16
N LEU A 27 -32.96 -13.54 26.65
CA LEU A 27 -33.20 -12.22 26.10
C LEU A 27 -31.98 -11.30 26.27
N VAL A 28 -31.34 -11.31 27.44
CA VAL A 28 -30.11 -10.55 27.72
C VAL A 28 -28.98 -11.00 26.79
N LYS A 29 -28.75 -12.32 26.65
CA LYS A 29 -27.76 -12.87 25.72
C LYS A 29 -28.04 -12.48 24.25
N SER A 30 -29.31 -12.45 23.85
CA SER A 30 -29.72 -12.04 22.51
C SER A 30 -29.47 -10.55 22.26
N LEU A 31 -29.78 -9.69 23.23
CA LEU A 31 -29.51 -8.25 23.16
C LEU A 31 -28.01 -7.94 23.14
N ASP A 32 -27.21 -8.64 23.96
CA ASP A 32 -25.75 -8.50 23.97
C ASP A 32 -25.14 -8.91 22.62
N LYS A 33 -25.64 -10.00 22.04
CA LYS A 33 -25.27 -10.43 20.69
C LYS A 33 -25.62 -9.36 19.66
N GLN A 34 -26.83 -8.81 19.70
CA GLN A 34 -27.26 -7.77 18.75
C GLN A 34 -26.46 -6.48 18.90
N ARG A 35 -26.10 -6.11 20.14
CA ARG A 35 -25.22 -4.98 20.43
C ARG A 35 -23.83 -5.23 19.85
N LEU A 36 -23.27 -6.42 20.04
CA LEU A 36 -21.97 -6.81 19.49
C LEU A 36 -21.94 -6.68 17.95
N TYR A 37 -22.98 -7.18 17.25
CA TYR A 37 -23.09 -7.01 15.79
C TYR A 37 -23.10 -5.55 15.36
N ARG A 38 -23.86 -4.69 16.06
CA ARG A 38 -23.94 -3.26 15.75
C ARG A 38 -22.60 -2.57 15.94
N GLU A 39 -21.92 -2.83 17.06
CA GLU A 39 -20.63 -2.24 17.35
C GLU A 39 -19.56 -2.71 16.34
N VAL A 40 -19.54 -4.00 15.98
CA VAL A 40 -18.60 -4.56 14.97
C VAL A 40 -18.85 -3.92 13.60
N THR A 41 -20.11 -3.85 13.19
CA THR A 41 -20.51 -3.26 11.91
C THR A 41 -20.16 -1.78 11.85
N LEU A 42 -20.40 -1.04 12.94
CA LEU A 42 -20.05 0.39 13.04
C LEU A 42 -18.54 0.59 12.97
N ALA A 43 -17.75 -0.18 13.74
CA ALA A 43 -16.29 -0.08 13.72
C ALA A 43 -15.71 -0.37 12.33
N LEU A 44 -16.20 -1.41 11.66
CA LEU A 44 -15.80 -1.75 10.30
C LEU A 44 -16.22 -0.67 9.30
N ARG A 45 -17.48 -0.21 9.30
CA ARG A 45 -17.93 0.85 8.38
C ARG A 45 -17.16 2.14 8.56
N THR A 46 -16.92 2.57 9.80
CA THR A 46 -16.15 3.78 10.08
C THR A 46 -14.70 3.61 9.66
N GLY A 47 -14.05 2.49 10.03
CA GLY A 47 -12.66 2.21 9.67
C GLY A 47 -12.45 2.11 8.16
N LEU A 48 -13.33 1.40 7.44
CA LEU A 48 -13.26 1.22 5.99
C LEU A 48 -13.58 2.51 5.24
N ARG A 49 -14.56 3.30 5.70
CA ARG A 49 -14.86 4.62 5.13
C ARG A 49 -13.66 5.56 5.25
N GLU A 50 -12.99 5.55 6.39
CA GLU A 50 -11.79 6.36 6.62
C GLU A 50 -10.59 5.83 5.81
N ALA A 51 -10.42 4.51 5.72
CA ALA A 51 -9.37 3.88 4.90
C ALA A 51 -9.55 4.14 3.39
N ARG A 52 -10.80 4.31 2.92
CA ARG A 52 -11.17 4.68 1.55
C ARG A 52 -11.18 6.20 1.31
N ALA A 53 -10.91 7.01 2.33
CA ALA A 53 -10.97 8.46 2.19
C ALA A 53 -9.85 8.97 1.27
N GLU A 54 -10.11 10.07 0.57
CA GLU A 54 -9.13 10.69 -0.33
C GLU A 54 -7.96 11.34 0.43
N PHE A 55 -8.20 11.75 1.69
CA PHE A 55 -7.20 12.37 2.54
C PHE A 55 -6.31 11.33 3.23
N SER A 56 -4.99 11.41 3.02
CA SER A 56 -3.99 10.48 3.58
C SER A 56 -4.05 10.34 5.12
N PHE A 57 -4.31 11.43 5.86
CA PHE A 57 -4.47 11.36 7.32
C PHE A 57 -5.69 10.53 7.74
N LEU A 58 -6.79 10.62 6.99
CA LEU A 58 -8.00 9.83 7.22
C LEU A 58 -7.74 8.37 6.86
N ARG A 59 -7.01 8.09 5.77
CA ARG A 59 -6.62 6.73 5.41
C ARG A 59 -5.80 6.07 6.51
N ILE A 60 -4.72 6.71 6.95
CA ILE A 60 -3.87 6.19 8.04
C ILE A 60 -4.66 6.02 9.33
N ARG A 61 -5.57 6.95 9.66
CA ARG A 61 -6.46 6.84 10.83
C ARG A 61 -7.42 5.64 10.70
N GLY A 62 -8.00 5.44 9.52
CA GLY A 62 -8.86 4.31 9.18
C GLY A 62 -8.12 2.98 9.26
N LEU A 63 -6.94 2.87 8.64
CA LEU A 63 -6.09 1.68 8.69
C LEU A 63 -5.65 1.33 10.12
N ARG A 64 -5.21 2.32 10.91
CA ARG A 64 -4.91 2.13 12.34
C ARG A 64 -6.12 1.68 13.14
N SER A 65 -7.31 2.20 12.82
CA SER A 65 -8.57 1.79 13.46
C SER A 65 -8.92 0.34 13.13
N ILE A 66 -8.79 -0.05 11.85
CA ILE A 66 -9.01 -1.42 11.38
C ILE A 66 -8.02 -2.39 12.05
N LEU A 67 -6.72 -2.06 12.11
CA LEU A 67 -5.72 -2.92 12.76
C LEU A 67 -5.99 -3.10 14.27
N LYS A 68 -6.38 -2.03 14.96
CA LYS A 68 -6.79 -2.11 16.38
C LYS A 68 -8.03 -2.98 16.56
N PHE A 69 -9.00 -2.88 15.65
CA PHE A 69 -10.18 -3.72 15.63
C PHE A 69 -9.84 -5.19 15.40
N LEU A 70 -9.02 -5.51 14.39
CA LEU A 70 -8.58 -6.89 14.09
C LEU A 70 -7.83 -7.52 15.27
N ARG A 71 -6.96 -6.75 15.94
CA ARG A 71 -6.25 -7.21 17.15
C ARG A 71 -7.22 -7.61 18.25
N SER A 72 -8.28 -6.83 18.47
CA SER A 72 -9.27 -7.12 19.51
C SER A 72 -10.22 -8.26 19.11
N VAL A 73 -10.56 -8.38 17.82
CA VAL A 73 -11.34 -9.53 17.32
C VAL A 73 -10.60 -10.85 17.50
N ALA A 74 -9.28 -10.85 17.40
CA ALA A 74 -8.44 -12.04 17.57
C ALA A 74 -8.38 -12.55 19.02
N GLU A 75 -8.97 -11.83 20.00
CA GLU A 75 -8.96 -12.22 21.42
C GLU A 75 -10.03 -13.29 21.75
N SER A 76 -11.00 -13.58 20.86
CA SER A 76 -12.07 -14.55 21.11
C SER A 76 -12.61 -15.25 19.85
N ASP A 77 -12.90 -16.54 19.98
CA ASP A 77 -13.53 -17.35 18.91
C ASP A 77 -14.92 -16.83 18.49
N VAL A 78 -15.65 -16.21 19.42
CA VAL A 78 -16.98 -15.63 19.14
C VAL A 78 -16.85 -14.42 18.22
N THR A 79 -15.87 -13.55 18.48
CA THR A 79 -15.60 -12.37 17.66
C THR A 79 -14.98 -12.72 16.32
N ILE A 80 -14.12 -13.76 16.26
CA ILE A 80 -13.58 -14.31 15.01
C ILE A 80 -14.71 -14.79 14.10
N ASN A 81 -15.65 -15.60 14.61
CA ASN A 81 -16.78 -16.07 13.82
C ASN A 81 -17.68 -14.93 13.31
N LEU A 82 -17.91 -13.90 14.15
CA LEU A 82 -18.64 -12.70 13.75
C LEU A 82 -17.91 -11.94 12.63
N PHE A 83 -16.59 -11.82 12.73
CA PHE A 83 -15.77 -11.18 11.72
C PHE A 83 -15.80 -11.96 10.41
N CYS A 84 -15.63 -13.28 10.43
CA CYS A 84 -15.76 -14.13 9.23
C CYS A 84 -17.12 -13.93 8.55
N HIS A 85 -18.20 -13.84 9.34
CA HIS A 85 -19.53 -13.57 8.79
C HIS A 85 -19.66 -12.16 8.18
N SER A 86 -19.00 -11.15 8.77
CA SER A 86 -18.99 -9.80 8.21
C SER A 86 -18.20 -9.73 6.89
N GLN A 87 -17.19 -10.58 6.69
CA GLN A 87 -16.42 -10.63 5.45
C GLN A 87 -17.21 -11.20 4.25
N SER A 88 -18.35 -11.85 4.48
CA SER A 88 -19.29 -12.23 3.42
C SER A 88 -20.09 -11.04 2.86
N ILE A 89 -20.06 -9.89 3.54
CA ILE A 89 -20.79 -8.67 3.14
C ILE A 89 -19.82 -7.75 2.39
N PRO A 90 -20.04 -7.43 1.10
CA PRO A 90 -19.10 -6.67 0.27
C PRO A 90 -18.66 -5.32 0.87
N GLU A 91 -19.57 -4.62 1.54
CA GLU A 91 -19.30 -3.31 2.18
C GLU A 91 -18.37 -3.39 3.38
N LEU A 92 -18.24 -4.56 4.01
CA LEU A 92 -17.50 -4.77 5.25
C LEU A 92 -16.21 -5.57 5.03
N GLN A 93 -15.87 -5.86 3.78
CA GLN A 93 -14.66 -6.58 3.42
C GLN A 93 -13.43 -5.73 3.72
N VAL A 94 -12.60 -6.24 4.64
CA VAL A 94 -11.40 -5.59 5.12
C VAL A 94 -10.22 -5.86 4.21
N VAL A 95 -10.07 -7.11 3.74
CA VAL A 95 -8.92 -7.54 2.95
C VAL A 95 -8.74 -6.68 1.68
N PRO A 96 -9.76 -6.48 0.81
CA PRO A 96 -9.59 -5.68 -0.39
C PRO A 96 -9.19 -4.23 -0.09
N VAL A 97 -9.73 -3.64 0.98
CA VAL A 97 -9.47 -2.26 1.38
C VAL A 97 -8.07 -2.09 1.98
N LEU A 98 -7.61 -3.05 2.80
CA LEU A 98 -6.24 -3.04 3.29
C LEU A 98 -5.25 -3.12 2.12
N PHE A 99 -5.46 -4.03 1.18
CA PHE A 99 -4.56 -4.14 0.02
C PHE A 99 -4.63 -2.88 -0.87
N GLN A 100 -5.84 -2.44 -1.21
CA GLN A 100 -6.03 -1.29 -2.10
C GLN A 100 -5.55 0.02 -1.49
N HIS A 101 -5.64 0.24 -0.19
CA HIS A 101 -5.33 1.55 0.42
C HIS A 101 -4.11 1.53 1.36
N SER A 102 -3.48 0.38 1.57
CA SER A 102 -2.13 0.32 2.18
C SER A 102 -1.03 0.24 1.13
N LEU A 103 -1.34 -0.28 -0.08
CA LEU A 103 -0.35 -0.45 -1.16
C LEU A 103 -0.61 0.48 -2.35
N LYS A 104 -1.86 0.89 -2.59
CA LYS A 104 -2.19 1.90 -3.59
C LYS A 104 -2.45 3.22 -2.87
N GLU A 105 -1.58 4.18 -3.16
CA GLU A 105 -1.69 5.62 -2.84
C GLU A 105 -1.41 6.02 -1.37
N ASP A 106 -0.23 6.64 -1.19
CA ASP A 106 0.02 7.65 -0.13
C ASP A 106 -0.03 7.18 1.32
N VAL A 107 0.45 5.97 1.62
CA VAL A 107 1.03 5.71 2.95
C VAL A 107 2.51 6.01 2.85
N LEU A 108 2.86 7.29 3.06
CA LEU A 108 4.18 7.67 3.56
C LEU A 108 4.46 6.72 4.73
N LEU A 109 5.37 5.78 4.51
CA LEU A 109 5.86 4.92 5.56
C LEU A 109 6.31 5.83 6.71
N HIS A 110 5.98 5.45 7.94
CA HIS A 110 6.52 6.16 9.10
C HIS A 110 8.04 6.27 8.92
N PRO A 111 8.70 7.39 9.26
CA PRO A 111 10.15 7.51 9.10
C PRO A 111 10.92 6.35 9.77
N GLU A 112 10.38 5.78 10.83
CA GLU A 112 10.93 4.58 11.48
C GLU A 112 10.82 3.33 10.60
N SER A 113 9.78 3.20 9.79
CA SER A 113 9.61 2.08 8.85
C SER A 113 10.63 2.13 7.72
N THR A 114 11.02 3.32 7.23
CA THR A 114 12.08 3.42 6.21
C THR A 114 13.46 3.12 6.79
N ILE A 115 13.71 3.50 8.05
CA ILE A 115 14.92 3.12 8.79
C ILE A 115 14.99 1.61 9.00
N LEU A 116 13.89 0.98 9.45
CA LEU A 116 13.81 -0.47 9.61
C LEU A 116 13.97 -1.20 8.27
N ALA A 117 13.38 -0.68 7.20
CA ALA A 117 13.55 -1.23 5.85
C ALA A 117 15.02 -1.27 5.43
N HIS A 118 15.77 -0.19 5.69
CA HIS A 118 17.21 -0.16 5.46
C HIS A 118 17.96 -1.19 6.33
N GLN A 119 17.71 -1.20 7.64
CA GLN A 119 18.35 -2.13 8.58
C GLN A 119 18.14 -3.60 8.20
N HIS A 120 16.97 -3.94 7.67
CA HIS A 120 16.63 -5.29 7.25
C HIS A 120 16.94 -5.59 5.78
N LYS A 121 17.64 -4.69 5.07
CA LYS A 121 17.99 -4.85 3.63
C LYS A 121 16.77 -5.14 2.76
N ALA A 122 15.65 -4.45 3.03
CA ALA A 122 14.38 -4.66 2.34
C ALA A 122 14.50 -4.44 0.82
N ILE A 123 15.35 -3.50 0.39
CA ILE A 123 15.62 -3.25 -1.02
C ILE A 123 16.12 -4.52 -1.73
N THR A 124 17.14 -5.20 -1.19
CA THR A 124 17.68 -6.43 -1.77
C THR A 124 16.62 -7.53 -1.87
N VAL A 125 15.76 -7.65 -0.86
CA VAL A 125 14.67 -8.63 -0.85
C VAL A 125 13.64 -8.32 -1.93
N LEU A 126 13.21 -7.06 -2.04
CA LEU A 126 12.25 -6.61 -3.05
C LEU A 126 12.81 -6.75 -4.47
N MET A 127 14.10 -6.46 -4.68
CA MET A 127 14.77 -6.68 -5.96
C MET A 127 14.78 -8.17 -6.34
N ASN A 128 15.08 -9.06 -5.41
CA ASN A 128 15.02 -10.50 -5.68
C ASN A 128 13.59 -10.95 -6.05
N ILE A 129 12.56 -10.43 -5.37
CA ILE A 129 11.17 -10.73 -5.72
C ILE A 129 10.81 -10.19 -7.11
N LEU A 130 11.26 -8.98 -7.44
CA LEU A 130 11.04 -8.36 -8.75
C LEU A 130 11.63 -9.21 -9.89
N SER A 131 12.83 -9.77 -9.70
CA SER A 131 13.49 -10.59 -10.73
C SER A 131 13.01 -12.05 -10.81
N THR A 132 12.38 -12.59 -9.75
CA THR A 132 12.10 -14.05 -9.65
C THR A 132 10.63 -14.45 -9.57
N ARG A 133 9.70 -13.52 -9.27
CA ARG A 133 8.29 -13.83 -9.02
C ARG A 133 7.36 -13.43 -10.17
N GLY A 134 6.08 -13.75 -10.02
CA GLY A 134 5.05 -13.50 -11.01
C GLY A 134 4.62 -12.03 -11.09
N VAL A 135 3.81 -11.72 -12.11
CA VAL A 135 3.42 -10.35 -12.48
C VAL A 135 2.76 -9.59 -11.33
N LEU A 136 1.94 -10.26 -10.51
CA LEU A 136 1.27 -9.64 -9.37
C LEU A 136 2.26 -9.23 -8.27
N GLU A 137 3.21 -10.11 -7.96
CA GLU A 137 4.26 -9.85 -6.97
C GLU A 137 5.23 -8.77 -7.46
N GLN A 138 5.60 -8.80 -8.74
CA GLN A 138 6.44 -7.77 -9.36
C GLN A 138 5.78 -6.39 -9.26
N GLY A 139 4.49 -6.32 -9.60
CA GLY A 139 3.73 -5.08 -9.50
C GLY A 139 3.62 -4.55 -8.07
N ALA A 140 3.42 -5.42 -7.08
CA ALA A 140 3.39 -5.03 -5.67
C ALA A 140 4.79 -4.60 -5.16
N CYS A 141 5.85 -5.20 -5.69
CA CYS A 141 7.22 -4.84 -5.33
C CYS A 141 7.61 -3.44 -5.80
N LEU A 142 7.20 -3.05 -7.01
CA LEU A 142 7.44 -1.68 -7.52
C LEU A 142 6.76 -0.65 -6.62
N ASP A 143 5.52 -0.91 -6.20
CA ASP A 143 4.77 -0.03 -5.29
C ASP A 143 5.48 0.06 -3.91
N ALA A 144 5.93 -1.08 -3.38
CA ALA A 144 6.66 -1.14 -2.11
C ALA A 144 8.02 -0.45 -2.18
N LEU A 145 8.76 -0.61 -3.28
CA LEU A 145 10.04 0.02 -3.54
C LEU A 145 9.90 1.54 -3.54
N ILE A 146 8.92 2.10 -4.26
CA ILE A 146 8.64 3.54 -4.21
C ILE A 146 8.36 3.99 -2.79
N ALA A 147 7.51 3.27 -2.04
CA ALA A 147 7.15 3.65 -0.68
C ALA A 147 8.35 3.69 0.28
N ILE A 148 9.27 2.71 0.22
CA ILE A 148 10.45 2.67 1.10
C ILE A 148 11.58 3.60 0.65
N MET A 149 11.67 3.89 -0.64
CA MET A 149 12.66 4.82 -1.19
C MET A 149 12.21 6.27 -1.09
N LEU A 150 10.90 6.54 -0.98
CA LEU A 150 10.41 7.90 -0.83
C LEU A 150 11.00 8.51 0.45
N ASP A 151 11.63 9.65 0.25
CA ASP A 151 12.38 10.39 1.26
C ASP A 151 13.54 9.69 1.99
N SER A 152 13.92 8.47 1.61
CA SER A 152 15.02 7.72 2.24
C SER A 152 16.25 7.63 1.33
N SER A 153 17.27 8.45 1.58
CA SER A 153 18.53 8.41 0.81
C SER A 153 19.27 7.08 0.97
N SER A 154 19.25 6.46 2.15
CA SER A 154 19.89 5.16 2.38
C SER A 154 19.27 4.06 1.52
N ASN A 155 17.94 3.99 1.44
CA ASN A 155 17.26 3.00 0.60
C ASN A 155 17.47 3.28 -0.90
N GLN A 156 17.59 4.55 -1.30
CA GLN A 156 17.91 4.94 -2.68
C GLN A 156 19.32 4.50 -3.09
N MET A 157 20.32 4.69 -2.22
CA MET A 157 21.68 4.20 -2.44
C MET A 157 21.74 2.66 -2.48
N ASP A 158 20.99 1.98 -1.62
CA ASP A 158 20.90 0.51 -1.67
C ASP A 158 20.29 0.01 -2.99
N PHE A 159 19.32 0.75 -3.55
CA PHE A 159 18.69 0.42 -4.83
C PHE A 159 19.65 0.63 -6.01
N GLU A 160 20.41 1.72 -6.00
CA GLU A 160 21.49 1.98 -6.95
C GLU A 160 22.56 0.88 -6.87
N ALA A 161 22.99 0.49 -5.67
CA ALA A 161 23.96 -0.58 -5.44
C ALA A 161 23.49 -1.97 -5.91
N CYS A 162 22.18 -2.18 -6.01
CA CYS A 162 21.58 -3.41 -6.54
C CYS A 162 21.31 -3.36 -8.06
N ASN A 163 21.81 -2.34 -8.78
CA ASN A 163 21.50 -2.09 -10.20
C ASN A 163 19.99 -2.04 -10.47
N GLY A 164 19.21 -1.46 -9.55
CA GLY A 164 17.76 -1.50 -9.63
C GLY A 164 17.17 -0.90 -10.90
N ILE A 165 17.83 0.11 -11.49
CA ILE A 165 17.43 0.70 -12.77
C ILE A 165 17.58 -0.29 -13.93
N GLU A 166 18.64 -1.11 -13.92
CA GLU A 166 18.87 -2.14 -14.95
C GLU A 166 17.75 -3.18 -14.93
N GLU A 167 17.41 -3.69 -13.74
CA GLU A 167 16.34 -4.69 -13.57
C GLU A 167 14.96 -4.16 -14.02
N VAL A 168 14.60 -2.93 -13.65
CA VAL A 168 13.36 -2.31 -14.13
C VAL A 168 13.40 -2.09 -15.64
N ALA A 169 14.57 -1.74 -16.19
CA ALA A 169 14.74 -1.56 -17.63
C ALA A 169 14.65 -2.88 -18.41
N LEU A 170 15.07 -4.01 -17.83
CA LEU A 170 14.86 -5.33 -18.41
C LEU A 170 13.37 -5.67 -18.50
N LEU A 171 12.60 -5.41 -17.42
CA LEU A 171 11.16 -5.67 -17.39
C LEU A 171 10.37 -4.82 -18.37
N ILE A 172 10.66 -3.51 -18.48
CA ILE A 172 9.92 -2.63 -19.39
C ILE A 172 10.23 -2.92 -20.87
N ARG A 173 11.42 -3.44 -21.19
CA ARG A 173 11.83 -3.77 -22.56
C ARG A 173 11.37 -5.16 -23.01
N ASP A 174 11.08 -6.06 -22.08
CA ASP A 174 10.61 -7.39 -22.42
C ASP A 174 9.17 -7.35 -22.95
N LYS A 175 9.02 -7.56 -24.26
CA LYS A 175 7.72 -7.59 -24.95
C LYS A 175 6.85 -8.80 -24.57
N GLN A 176 7.42 -9.80 -23.88
CA GLN A 176 6.68 -10.96 -23.37
C GLN A 176 6.03 -10.68 -22.00
N VAL A 177 6.49 -9.64 -21.29
CA VAL A 177 5.90 -9.22 -20.02
C VAL A 177 4.57 -8.50 -20.28
N GLU A 178 3.61 -8.70 -19.38
CA GLU A 178 2.29 -8.08 -19.46
C GLU A 178 2.39 -6.55 -19.57
N GLU A 179 1.67 -5.95 -20.51
CA GLU A 179 1.69 -4.51 -20.79
C GLU A 179 1.41 -3.67 -19.53
N ASN A 180 0.49 -4.13 -18.67
CA ASN A 180 0.17 -3.46 -17.40
C ASN A 180 1.39 -3.37 -16.47
N LEU A 181 2.22 -4.40 -16.41
CA LEU A 181 3.44 -4.40 -15.60
C LEU A 181 4.51 -3.50 -16.22
N ARG A 182 4.65 -3.53 -17.55
CA ARG A 182 5.57 -2.64 -18.28
C ARG A 182 5.19 -1.16 -18.08
N LEU A 183 3.90 -0.84 -18.12
CA LEU A 183 3.38 0.49 -17.78
C LEU A 183 3.71 0.88 -16.35
N LYS A 184 3.50 -0.02 -15.38
CA LYS A 184 3.85 0.21 -13.97
C LYS A 184 5.35 0.46 -13.77
N CYS A 185 6.22 -0.20 -14.54
CA CYS A 185 7.66 0.09 -14.55
C CYS A 185 7.94 1.53 -15.02
N GLY A 186 7.21 2.01 -16.03
CA GLY A 186 7.29 3.41 -16.48
C GLY A 186 6.83 4.41 -15.43
N GLU A 187 5.70 4.14 -14.77
CA GLU A 187 5.20 4.95 -13.65
C GLU A 187 6.20 4.99 -12.48
N PHE A 188 6.77 3.84 -12.13
CA PHE A 188 7.83 3.71 -11.13
C PHE A 188 9.03 4.61 -11.44
N LEU A 189 9.57 4.54 -12.66
CA LEU A 189 10.73 5.35 -13.05
C LEU A 189 10.43 6.85 -13.02
N LEU A 190 9.26 7.25 -13.52
CA LEU A 190 8.81 8.65 -13.49
C LEU A 190 8.74 9.19 -12.05
N LEU A 191 8.17 8.42 -11.13
CA LEU A 191 8.05 8.79 -9.72
C LEU A 191 9.41 8.85 -9.03
N LEU A 192 10.25 7.83 -9.21
CA LEU A 192 11.59 7.78 -8.61
C LEU A 192 12.45 8.95 -9.06
N ILE A 193 12.50 9.23 -10.37
CA ILE A 193 13.35 10.27 -10.94
C ILE A 193 12.82 11.66 -10.58
N GLY A 194 11.50 11.87 -10.62
CA GLY A 194 10.89 13.11 -10.11
C GLY A 194 11.23 13.39 -8.65
N HIS A 195 11.23 12.36 -7.81
CA HIS A 195 11.57 12.51 -6.40
C HIS A 195 13.05 12.78 -6.16
N VAL A 196 13.94 12.02 -6.81
CA VAL A 196 15.40 12.15 -6.63
C VAL A 196 15.90 13.51 -7.12
N ASN A 197 15.39 14.02 -8.25
CA ASN A 197 15.83 15.29 -8.83
C ASN A 197 15.32 16.53 -8.08
N GLY A 198 14.25 16.40 -7.29
CA GLY A 198 13.73 17.49 -6.48
C GLY A 198 14.61 17.86 -5.27
N ARG A 199 15.70 17.11 -5.03
CA ARG A 199 16.59 17.30 -3.88
C ARG A 199 17.83 18.11 -4.23
N GLU A 200 18.25 18.99 -3.33
CA GLU A 200 19.47 19.81 -3.48
C GLU A 200 20.75 18.96 -3.63
N THR A 201 20.77 17.76 -3.02
CA THR A 201 21.82 16.75 -3.17
C THR A 201 21.18 15.40 -3.50
N PRO A 202 21.14 14.99 -4.78
CA PRO A 202 20.51 13.74 -5.18
C PRO A 202 21.38 12.53 -4.77
N PRO A 203 20.84 11.53 -4.06
CA PRO A 203 21.62 10.39 -3.58
C PRO A 203 21.86 9.30 -4.64
N MET A 204 21.29 9.44 -5.85
CA MET A 204 21.55 8.56 -7.01
C MET A 204 22.16 9.36 -8.15
N MET A 205 23.49 9.43 -8.19
CA MET A 205 24.19 10.31 -9.14
C MET A 205 24.22 9.73 -10.56
N THR A 206 24.11 8.40 -10.72
CA THR A 206 24.19 7.75 -12.04
C THR A 206 22.83 7.52 -12.69
N ILE A 207 21.73 7.80 -11.98
CA ILE A 207 20.35 7.48 -12.43
C ILE A 207 20.05 7.96 -13.86
N HIS A 208 20.53 9.15 -14.23
CA HIS A 208 20.32 9.70 -15.58
C HIS A 208 21.10 8.96 -16.65
N GLU A 209 22.35 8.60 -16.34
CA GLU A 209 23.20 7.83 -17.24
C GLU A 209 22.67 6.41 -17.41
N ASP A 210 22.22 5.79 -16.33
CA ASP A 210 21.67 4.44 -16.35
C ASP A 210 20.37 4.37 -17.15
N VAL A 211 19.43 5.29 -16.93
CA VAL A 211 18.18 5.36 -17.70
C VAL A 211 18.47 5.58 -19.18
N ARG A 212 19.40 6.48 -19.52
CA ARG A 212 19.83 6.70 -20.91
C ARG A 212 20.47 5.45 -21.52
N ARG A 213 21.34 4.77 -20.76
CA ARG A 213 22.05 3.57 -21.20
C ARG A 213 21.09 2.41 -21.47
N PHE A 214 20.11 2.20 -20.61
CA PHE A 214 19.24 1.03 -20.69
C PHE A 214 17.96 1.24 -21.49
N LEU A 215 17.38 2.45 -21.50
CA LEU A 215 16.13 2.77 -22.22
C LEU A 215 16.34 3.63 -23.47
N GLY A 216 17.52 4.21 -23.65
CA GLY A 216 17.85 5.07 -24.79
C GLY A 216 17.53 6.54 -24.57
N GLU A 217 18.15 7.40 -25.40
CA GLU A 217 18.10 8.88 -25.25
C GLU A 217 16.67 9.44 -25.30
N LYS A 218 15.83 8.90 -26.17
CA LYS A 218 14.46 9.39 -26.39
C LYS A 218 13.58 9.14 -25.17
N SER A 219 13.63 7.93 -24.62
CA SER A 219 12.88 7.55 -23.42
C SER A 219 13.39 8.30 -22.18
N ALA A 220 14.71 8.42 -22.04
CA ALA A 220 15.32 9.20 -20.96
C ALA A 220 14.89 10.68 -20.99
N SER A 221 14.87 11.29 -22.17
CA SER A 221 14.43 12.69 -22.35
C SER A 221 12.95 12.88 -21.96
N LEU A 222 12.09 11.94 -22.31
CA LEU A 222 10.66 11.98 -21.95
C LEU A 222 10.46 11.86 -20.43
N ILE A 223 11.17 10.92 -19.79
CA ILE A 223 11.12 10.73 -18.34
C ILE A 223 11.60 11.99 -17.62
N TRP A 224 12.72 12.57 -18.08
CA TRP A 224 13.25 13.81 -17.53
C TRP A 224 12.26 14.96 -17.65
N ALA A 225 11.70 15.18 -18.85
CA ALA A 225 10.73 16.24 -19.07
C ALA A 225 9.50 16.07 -18.17
N ALA A 226 8.95 14.85 -18.10
CA ALA A 226 7.78 14.55 -17.27
C ALA A 226 8.02 14.74 -15.77
N SER A 227 9.25 14.49 -15.30
CA SER A 227 9.64 14.65 -13.89
C SER A 227 9.54 16.11 -13.39
N GLN A 228 9.59 17.10 -14.30
CA GLN A 228 9.52 18.53 -13.98
C GLN A 228 8.07 19.06 -13.84
N PHE A 229 7.05 18.31 -14.26
CA PHE A 229 5.66 18.79 -14.34
C PHE A 229 4.80 18.53 -13.09
N GLY A 230 5.35 17.89 -12.05
CA GLY A 230 4.56 17.31 -10.95
C GLY A 230 3.90 18.29 -9.96
N SER A 231 4.37 19.54 -9.86
CA SER A 231 4.01 20.41 -8.72
C SER A 231 2.72 21.23 -8.87
N THR A 232 2.16 21.39 -10.08
CA THR A 232 1.07 22.37 -10.33
C THR A 232 -0.32 21.78 -10.60
N LEU A 233 -0.45 20.44 -10.69
CA LEU A 233 -1.72 19.77 -11.05
C LEU A 233 -2.49 19.20 -9.84
N ASP A 234 -3.81 19.06 -9.99
CA ASP A 234 -4.70 18.40 -9.03
C ASP A 234 -4.40 16.88 -8.94
N PRO A 235 -4.62 16.18 -7.80
CA PRO A 235 -4.20 14.78 -7.60
C PRO A 235 -4.78 13.78 -8.62
N GLU A 236 -6.07 13.89 -9.00
CA GLU A 236 -6.65 13.01 -10.03
C GLU A 236 -6.05 13.27 -11.42
N GLN A 237 -5.76 14.54 -11.70
CA GLN A 237 -5.08 14.95 -12.93
C GLN A 237 -3.61 14.48 -12.94
N ARG A 238 -2.95 14.40 -11.78
CA ARG A 238 -1.59 13.87 -11.64
C ARG A 238 -1.52 12.38 -11.95
N LEU A 239 -2.46 11.57 -11.46
CA LEU A 239 -2.51 10.14 -11.77
C LEU A 239 -2.75 9.90 -13.25
N THR A 240 -3.72 10.61 -13.84
CA THR A 240 -4.01 10.54 -15.27
C THR A 240 -2.82 11.00 -16.11
N ALA A 241 -2.15 12.08 -15.72
CA ALA A 241 -0.95 12.58 -16.39
C ALA A 241 0.22 11.59 -16.27
N LEU A 242 0.46 11.02 -15.09
CA LEU A 242 1.50 10.02 -14.85
C LEU A 242 1.31 8.81 -15.77
N HIS A 243 0.08 8.30 -15.83
CA HIS A 243 -0.26 7.17 -16.69
C HIS A 243 -0.05 7.48 -18.18
N ILE A 244 -0.46 8.66 -18.64
CA ILE A 244 -0.23 9.11 -20.03
C ILE A 244 1.27 9.22 -20.33
N GLN A 245 2.08 9.76 -19.41
CA GLN A 245 3.52 9.87 -19.62
C GLN A 245 4.20 8.50 -19.59
N ALA A 246 3.81 7.60 -18.68
CA ALA A 246 4.32 6.24 -18.64
C ALA A 246 4.03 5.50 -19.95
N ARG A 247 2.83 5.68 -20.50
CA ARG A 247 2.46 5.12 -21.80
C ARG A 247 3.32 5.67 -22.94
N ARG A 248 3.59 6.99 -22.98
CA ARG A 248 4.50 7.60 -23.97
C ARG A 248 5.92 7.07 -23.88
N VAL A 249 6.41 6.84 -22.66
CA VAL A 249 7.71 6.21 -22.42
C VAL A 249 7.72 4.80 -22.99
N LEU A 250 6.70 4.00 -22.69
CA LEU A 250 6.58 2.64 -23.20
C LEU A 250 6.52 2.60 -24.75
N GLU A 251 5.69 3.44 -25.35
CA GLU A 251 5.59 3.60 -26.81
C GLU A 251 6.95 3.97 -27.42
N SER A 252 7.74 4.81 -26.75
CA SER A 252 9.07 5.18 -27.22
C SER A 252 10.08 4.03 -27.20
N ILE A 253 9.91 3.09 -26.28
CA ILE A 253 10.74 1.88 -26.14
C ILE A 253 10.35 0.84 -27.20
N ASP A 254 9.05 0.68 -27.46
CA ASP A 254 8.54 -0.31 -28.40
C ASP A 254 8.78 0.01 -29.88
N LEU A 255 9.06 1.28 -30.20
CA LEU A 255 9.47 1.73 -31.53
C LEU A 255 10.88 1.25 -31.94
N TYR A 256 11.61 0.61 -31.02
CA TYR A 256 12.91 0.00 -31.24
C TYR A 256 12.94 -1.48 -30.78
#